data_AF-A0A0L8HUY0-F1
#
_entry.id   AF-A0A0L8HUY0-F1
#
_cell.length_a   1.000
_cell.length_b   1.000
_cell.length_c   1.000
_cell.angle_alpha   90.00
_cell.angle_beta   90.00
_cell.angle_gamma   90.00
#
_symmetry.space_group_name_H-M   'P 1'
#
loop_
_entity.id
_entity.type
_entity.pdbx_description
1 polymer ?
#
loop_
_entity_poly.entity_id
_entity_poly.type
_entity_poly.pdbx_seq_one_letter_code
_entity_poly.pdbx_strand_id
1 'polypeptide(L)'
;MAFELENIILQLFTPDSDVVKKATDEMKLLMKNQDIVPLFCQILGTCEKSQVRQYAAVLLRRKIQRKHQYFHLSEDIRKNIRGNILLLFLQETE
;
A
#
# COMPACT_ATOMS: atom_id res chain seq x y z
N MET A 1 -9.56 -6.90 -5.63
CA MET A 1 -8.11 -6.83 -5.34
C MET A 1 -7.63 -5.43 -4.91
N ALA A 2 -7.47 -4.42 -5.78
CA ALA A 2 -7.03 -3.09 -5.32
C ALA A 2 -8.11 -2.31 -4.54
N PHE A 3 -9.35 -2.35 -5.02
CA PHE A 3 -10.51 -1.72 -4.37
C PHE A 3 -10.80 -2.28 -2.95
N GLU A 4 -10.55 -3.57 -2.73
CA GLU A 4 -10.69 -4.18 -1.39
C GLU A 4 -9.66 -3.62 -0.42
N LEU A 5 -8.41 -3.48 -0.86
CA LEU A 5 -7.35 -2.87 -0.07
C LEU A 5 -7.62 -1.38 0.21
N GLU A 6 -8.16 -0.64 -0.76
CA GLU A 6 -8.62 0.74 -0.55
C GLU A 6 -9.72 0.82 0.51
N ASN A 7 -10.69 -0.09 0.48
CA ASN A 7 -11.76 -0.13 1.48
C ASN A 7 -11.25 -0.45 2.88
N ILE A 8 -10.30 -1.39 3.02
CA ILE A 8 -9.66 -1.69 4.31
C ILE A 8 -8.94 -0.44 4.83
N ILE A 9 -8.21 0.28 3.96
CA ILE A 9 -7.55 1.53 4.35
C ILE A 9 -8.57 2.59 4.77
N LEU A 10 -9.71 2.72 4.06
CA LEU A 10 -10.78 3.64 4.43
C LEU A 10 -11.40 3.31 5.79
N GLN A 11 -11.57 2.03 6.11
CA GLN A 11 -12.08 1.59 7.41
C GLN A 11 -11.16 2.00 8.56
N LEU A 12 -9.84 2.11 8.34
CA LEU A 12 -8.90 2.59 9.35
C LEU A 12 -9.07 4.06 9.72
N PHE A 13 -9.78 4.84 8.89
CA PHE A 13 -10.09 6.25 9.15
C PHE A 13 -11.49 6.46 9.75
N THR A 14 -12.23 5.39 10.03
CA THR A 14 -13.54 5.48 10.66
C THR A 14 -13.42 5.68 12.17
N PRO A 15 -14.40 6.35 12.83
CA PRO A 15 -14.37 6.55 14.28
C PRO A 15 -14.72 5.30 15.09
N ASP A 16 -15.24 4.25 14.45
CA ASP A 16 -15.63 3.01 15.11
C ASP A 16 -14.40 2.16 15.46
N SER A 17 -14.14 2.02 16.76
CA SER A 17 -12.97 1.29 17.27
C SER A 17 -12.98 -0.20 16.92
N ASP A 18 -14.15 -0.83 16.78
CA ASP A 18 -14.24 -2.24 16.44
C ASP A 18 -13.99 -2.47 14.94
N VAL A 19 -14.45 -1.53 14.10
CA VAL A 19 -14.13 -1.51 12.66
C VAL A 19 -12.64 -1.29 12.44
N VAL A 20 -12.03 -0.30 13.12
CA VAL A 20 -10.60 -0.01 13.01
C VAL A 20 -9.76 -1.21 13.45
N LYS A 21 -10.12 -1.88 14.54
CA LYS A 21 -9.42 -3.10 15.00
C LYS A 21 -9.47 -4.20 13.95
N LYS A 22 -10.66 -4.51 13.40
CA LYS A 22 -10.83 -5.52 12.35
C LYS A 22 -10.00 -5.19 11.11
N ALA A 23 -10.11 -3.97 10.60
CA ALA A 23 -9.34 -3.51 9.45
C ALA A 23 -7.83 -3.58 9.73
N THR A 24 -7.39 -3.29 10.95
CA THR A 24 -5.98 -3.40 11.33
C THR A 24 -5.49 -4.84 11.32
N ASP A 25 -6.29 -5.78 11.80
CA ASP A 25 -5.93 -7.20 11.83
C ASP A 25 -5.93 -7.81 10.43
N GLU A 26 -6.90 -7.47 9.58
CA GLU A 26 -6.89 -7.81 8.15
C GLU A 26 -5.65 -7.25 7.46
N MET A 27 -5.30 -5.98 7.75
CA MET A 27 -4.11 -5.34 7.20
C MET A 27 -2.83 -6.08 7.60
N LYS A 28 -2.71 -6.52 8.85
CA LYS A 28 -1.55 -7.32 9.31
C LYS A 28 -1.44 -8.64 8.57
N LEU A 29 -2.56 -9.29 8.25
CA LEU A 29 -2.56 -10.53 7.47
C LEU A 29 -2.12 -10.28 6.03
N LEU A 30 -2.69 -9.26 5.38
CA LEU A 30 -2.32 -8.86 4.01
C LEU A 30 -0.84 -8.47 3.90
N MET A 31 -0.31 -7.78 4.91
CA MET A 31 1.10 -7.42 4.97
C MET A 31 2.05 -8.61 5.11
N LYS A 32 1.57 -9.83 5.39
CA LYS A 32 2.43 -11.04 5.32
C LYS A 32 2.68 -11.45 3.88
N ASN A 33 1.69 -11.28 2.99
CA ASN A 33 1.83 -11.59 1.57
C ASN A 33 2.77 -10.56 0.89
N GLN A 34 3.55 -11.02 -0.08
CA GLN A 34 4.44 -10.18 -0.90
C GLN A 34 3.72 -9.61 -2.13
N ASP A 35 2.67 -10.29 -2.59
CA ASP A 35 1.82 -9.86 -3.71
C ASP A 35 1.00 -8.59 -3.39
N ILE A 36 1.01 -8.16 -2.14
CA ILE A 36 0.41 -6.89 -1.71
C ILE A 36 1.17 -5.67 -2.25
N VAL A 37 2.45 -5.83 -2.60
CA VAL A 37 3.31 -4.71 -3.01
C VAL A 37 2.85 -4.08 -4.34
N PRO A 38 2.59 -4.86 -5.42
CA PRO A 38 1.94 -4.32 -6.62
C PRO A 38 0.61 -3.63 -6.37
N LEU A 39 -0.21 -4.15 -5.45
CA LEU A 39 -1.51 -3.58 -5.11
C LEU A 39 -1.37 -2.18 -4.48
N PHE A 40 -0.40 -2.00 -3.57
CA PHE A 40 -0.10 -0.66 -3.06
C PHE A 40 0.36 0.30 -4.14
N CYS A 41 1.25 -0.14 -5.05
CA CYS A 41 1.68 0.69 -6.18
C CYS A 41 0.51 1.10 -7.07
N GLN A 42 -0.47 0.22 -7.28
CA GLN A 42 -1.70 0.54 -8.01
C GLN A 42 -2.52 1.61 -7.29
N ILE A 43 -2.79 1.45 -5.98
CA ILE A 43 -3.55 2.43 -5.18
C ILE A 43 -2.91 3.82 -5.22
N LEU A 44 -1.59 3.90 -5.17
CA LEU A 44 -0.87 5.17 -5.25
C LEU A 44 -1.15 5.92 -6.57
N GLY A 45 -1.46 5.23 -7.65
CA GLY A 45 -1.80 5.84 -8.95
C GLY A 45 -3.27 5.98 -9.26
N THR A 46 -4.12 5.11 -8.71
CA THR A 46 -5.54 5.07 -9.07
C THR A 46 -6.45 5.73 -8.06
N CYS A 47 -6.06 5.81 -6.78
CA CYS A 47 -6.96 6.28 -5.74
C CYS A 47 -7.05 7.81 -5.74
N GLU A 48 -8.26 8.36 -5.86
CA GLU A 48 -8.49 9.82 -5.86
C GLU A 48 -8.25 10.46 -4.49
N LYS A 49 -8.44 9.69 -3.41
CA LYS A 49 -8.34 10.18 -2.02
C LYS A 49 -6.88 10.29 -1.57
N SER A 50 -6.40 11.51 -1.36
CA SER A 50 -5.03 11.79 -0.91
C SER A 50 -4.65 11.06 0.38
N GLN A 51 -5.56 11.00 1.37
CA GLN A 51 -5.31 10.30 2.64
C GLN A 51 -5.05 8.79 2.46
N VAL A 52 -5.76 8.15 1.53
CA VAL A 52 -5.59 6.72 1.21
C VAL A 52 -4.26 6.51 0.51
N ARG A 53 -3.91 7.36 -0.47
CA ARG A 53 -2.60 7.32 -1.15
C ARG A 53 -1.45 7.49 -0.16
N GLN A 54 -1.51 8.51 0.69
CA GLN A 54 -0.47 8.79 1.70
C GLN A 54 -0.28 7.62 2.67
N TYR A 55 -1.37 7.04 3.16
CA TYR A 55 -1.30 5.89 4.06
C TYR A 55 -0.78 4.63 3.35
N ALA A 56 -1.22 4.37 2.12
CA ALA A 56 -0.69 3.30 1.28
C ALA A 56 0.83 3.45 1.04
N ALA A 57 1.33 4.67 0.81
CA ALA A 57 2.76 4.94 0.65
C ALA A 57 3.56 4.61 1.92
N VAL A 58 3.03 4.97 3.10
CA VAL A 58 3.66 4.64 4.39
C VAL A 58 3.73 3.12 4.60
N LEU A 59 2.65 2.39 4.29
CA LEU A 59 2.60 0.94 4.41
C LEU A 59 3.52 0.24 3.42
N LEU A 60 3.55 0.69 2.17
CA LEU A 60 4.47 0.21 1.14
C LEU A 60 5.91 0.38 1.61
N ARG A 61 6.29 1.59 2.07
CA ARG A 61 7.61 1.86 2.63
C ARG A 61 7.94 0.90 3.76
N ARG A 62 7.04 0.71 4.73
CA ARG A 62 7.26 -0.23 5.85
C ARG A 62 7.52 -1.66 5.39
N LYS A 63 6.89 -2.10 4.29
CA LYS A 63 7.05 -3.44 3.73
C LYS A 63 8.37 -3.65 2.99
N ILE A 64 8.93 -2.60 2.39
CA ILE A 64 10.12 -2.69 1.53
C ILE A 64 11.38 -2.02 2.12
N GLN A 65 11.26 -1.32 3.25
CA GLN A 65 12.36 -0.56 3.84
C GLN A 65 13.53 -1.45 4.29
N ARG A 66 13.26 -2.66 4.79
CA ARG A 66 14.33 -3.55 5.25
C ARG A 66 14.92 -4.34 4.08
N LYS A 67 16.26 -4.34 3.98
CA LYS A 67 17.01 -5.03 2.91
C LYS A 67 16.52 -6.47 2.70
N HIS A 68 16.44 -7.28 3.74
CA HIS A 68 15.99 -8.67 3.62
C HIS A 68 14.55 -8.81 3.09
N GLN A 69 13.64 -7.89 3.45
CA GLN A 69 12.26 -7.90 2.95
C GLN A 69 12.21 -7.52 1.48
N TYR A 70 12.98 -6.51 1.08
CA TYR A 70 13.09 -6.09 -0.31
C TYR A 70 13.68 -7.18 -1.20
N PHE A 71 14.76 -7.85 -0.76
CA PHE A 71 15.38 -8.94 -1.51
C PHE A 71 14.54 -10.22 -1.57
N HIS A 72 13.56 -10.37 -0.66
CA HIS A 72 12.62 -11.49 -0.72
C HIS A 72 11.59 -11.34 -1.85
N LEU A 73 11.34 -10.11 -2.30
CA LEU A 73 10.46 -9.82 -3.44
C LEU A 73 11.10 -10.32 -4.74
N SER A 74 10.24 -10.74 -5.68
CA SER A 74 10.70 -11.10 -7.03
C SER A 74 11.40 -9.92 -7.72
N GLU A 75 12.28 -10.22 -8.66
CA GLU A 75 13.03 -9.20 -9.39
C GLU A 75 12.08 -8.29 -10.21
N ASP A 76 11.02 -8.85 -10.78
CA ASP A 76 9.99 -8.12 -11.52
C ASP A 76 9.27 -7.09 -10.63
N ILE A 77 8.86 -7.50 -9.42
CA ILE A 77 8.22 -6.60 -8.47
C ILE A 77 9.17 -5.46 -8.10
N ARG A 78 10.45 -5.75 -7.85
CA ARG A 78 11.46 -4.73 -7.52
C ARG A 78 11.67 -3.70 -8.63
N LYS A 79 11.77 -4.14 -9.89
CA LYS A 79 11.88 -3.24 -11.04
C LYS A 79 10.65 -2.36 -11.19
N ASN A 80 9.46 -2.96 -11.05
CA ASN A 80 8.19 -2.24 -11.16
C ASN A 80 7.98 -1.20 -10.05
N ILE A 81 8.40 -1.47 -8.82
CA ILE A 81 8.30 -0.49 -7.70
C ILE A 81 9.02 0.80 -8.08
N ARG A 82 10.27 0.72 -8.53
CA ARG A 82 11.08 1.91 -8.82
C ARG A 82 10.49 2.74 -9.96
N GLY A 83 10.09 2.08 -11.05
CA GLY A 83 9.48 2.76 -12.21
C GLY A 83 8.17 3.44 -11.83
N ASN A 84 7.28 2.71 -11.16
CA ASN A 84 5.96 3.22 -10.80
C ASN A 84 6.05 4.36 -9.78
N ILE A 85 6.84 4.23 -8.71
CA ILE A 85 6.96 5.30 -7.70
C ILE A 85 7.53 6.58 -8.32
N LEU A 86 8.52 6.49 -9.22
CA LEU A 86 9.08 7.66 -9.88
C LEU A 86 8.05 8.35 -10.79
N LEU A 87 7.29 7.57 -11.57
CA LEU A 87 6.23 8.12 -12.42
C LEU A 87 5.13 8.78 -11.59
N LEU A 88 4.71 8.13 -10.51
CA LEU A 88 3.69 8.65 -9.61
C LEU A 88 4.12 9.95 -8.94
N PHE A 89 5.36 10.04 -8.48
CA PHE A 89 5.90 11.26 -7.88
C PHE A 89 5.91 12.44 -8.87
N LEU A 90 6.18 12.17 -10.16
CA LEU A 90 6.13 13.22 -11.20
C LEU A 90 4.70 13.65 -11.53
N GLN A 91 3.71 12.80 -11.28
CA GLN A 91 2.30 13.04 -11.56
C GLN A 91 1.52 13.59 -10.35
N GLU A 92 2.14 13.61 -9.16
CA GLU A 92 1.48 14.05 -7.93
C GLU A 92 1.39 15.58 -7.92
N THR A 93 0.19 16.10 -8.17
CA THR A 93 -0.16 17.51 -7.95
C THR A 93 -0.65 17.69 -6.51
N GLU A 94 -0.19 18.76 -5.84
CA GLU A 94 -0.49 19.11 -4.44
C GLU A 94 -1.99 19.07 -4.07
#